data_AF-A0A1E4N9T2-F1
#
_entry.id   AF-A0A1E4N9T2-F1
#
_cell.length_a   1.000
_cell.length_b   1.000
_cell.length_c   1.000
_cell.angle_alpha   90.00
_cell.angle_beta   90.00
_cell.angle_gamma   90.00
#
_symmetry.space_group_name_H-M   'P 1'
#
loop_
_entity.id
_entity.type
_entity.pdbx_description
1 polymer ?
#
loop_
_entity_poly.entity_id
_entity_poly.type
_entity_poly.pdbx_seq_one_letter_code
_entity_poly.pdbx_strand_id
1 'polypeptide(L)'
;MHYSDQPPTVEAQPLRTGSPGQADSAREAAQALDARDQAYQKRLKDAEEARAKADKEAAEMRRKRDNCDKARKNLDVLQNRPRVYTTDAAGQRTYMNDAARAQALANSQKAVAENCN
;
A
#
# COMPACT_ATOMS: atom_id res chain seq x y z
N MET A 1 41.04 47.01 -45.55
CA MET A 1 41.08 45.83 -44.66
C MET A 1 40.74 44.63 -45.51
N HIS A 2 41.66 43.69 -45.71
CA HIS A 2 41.37 42.42 -46.36
C HIS A 2 41.54 41.33 -45.30
N TYR A 3 40.42 40.84 -44.77
CA TYR A 3 40.39 39.63 -43.97
C TYR A 3 40.39 38.45 -44.94
N SER A 4 41.45 37.65 -44.94
CA SER A 4 41.51 36.45 -45.76
C SER A 4 40.64 35.35 -45.14
N ASP A 5 39.45 35.15 -45.71
CA ASP A 5 38.55 34.01 -45.49
C ASP A 5 39.09 32.73 -46.17
N GLN A 6 40.35 32.37 -45.93
CA GLN A 6 40.92 31.12 -46.44
C GLN A 6 41.01 30.10 -45.29
N PRO A 7 40.04 29.19 -45.13
CA PRO A 7 40.12 28.15 -44.13
C PRO A 7 41.32 27.22 -44.45
N PRO A 8 42.06 26.76 -43.42
CA PRO A 8 43.22 25.91 -43.63
C PRO A 8 42.80 24.61 -44.33
N THR A 9 43.53 24.24 -45.38
CA THR A 9 43.36 22.97 -46.11
C THR A 9 43.97 21.84 -45.30
N VAL A 10 43.27 21.39 -44.27
CA VAL A 10 43.58 20.14 -43.56
C VAL A 10 42.83 18.98 -44.21
N GLU A 11 43.58 18.00 -44.71
CA GLU A 11 43.05 16.71 -45.16
C GLU A 11 42.39 16.00 -43.97
N ALA A 12 41.06 15.84 -44.02
CA ALA A 12 40.32 15.14 -42.99
C ALA A 12 40.62 13.63 -43.08
N GLN A 13 41.27 13.07 -42.06
CA GLN A 13 41.47 11.63 -41.98
C GLN A 13 40.15 10.94 -41.60
N PRO A 14 39.71 9.93 -42.36
CA PRO A 14 38.51 9.17 -42.00
C PRO A 14 38.78 8.40 -40.71
N LEU A 15 38.01 8.71 -39.66
CA LEU A 15 37.94 7.91 -38.45
C LEU A 15 37.46 6.52 -38.84
N ARG A 16 38.32 5.51 -38.68
CA ARG A 16 37.90 4.11 -38.79
C ARG A 16 36.97 3.78 -37.63
N THR A 17 35.66 3.78 -37.89
CA THR A 17 34.66 3.38 -36.92
C THR A 17 34.65 1.86 -36.81
N GLY A 18 35.09 1.32 -35.67
CA GLY A 18 34.92 -0.08 -35.31
C GLY A 18 36.18 -0.92 -35.48
N SER A 19 36.97 -1.01 -34.41
CA SER A 19 37.81 -2.19 -34.17
C SER A 19 36.91 -3.31 -33.60
N PRO A 20 37.14 -4.61 -33.89
CA PRO A 20 36.33 -5.71 -33.33
C PRO A 20 36.13 -5.61 -31.80
N GLY A 21 37.15 -5.19 -31.06
CA GLY A 21 37.06 -4.99 -29.60
C GLY A 21 36.09 -3.88 -29.15
N GLN A 22 35.79 -2.89 -29.99
CA GLN A 22 34.77 -1.88 -29.69
C GLN A 22 33.35 -2.43 -29.81
N ALA A 23 33.10 -3.31 -30.78
CA ALA A 23 31.79 -3.95 -30.94
C ALA A 23 31.48 -4.91 -29.79
N ASP A 24 32.48 -5.64 -29.30
CA ASP A 24 32.32 -6.54 -28.15
C ASP A 24 32.12 -5.75 -26.85
N SER A 25 32.89 -4.67 -26.63
CA SER A 25 32.68 -3.79 -25.46
C SER A 25 31.29 -3.14 -25.43
N ALA A 26 30.74 -2.79 -26.59
CA ALA A 26 29.39 -2.24 -26.69
C ALA A 26 28.30 -3.28 -26.39
N ARG A 27 28.51 -4.54 -26.79
CA ARG A 27 27.62 -5.66 -26.45
C ARG A 27 27.63 -5.97 -24.96
N GLU A 28 28.82 -6.01 -24.35
CA GLU A 28 28.97 -6.22 -22.90
C GLU A 28 28.30 -5.10 -22.10
N ALA A 29 28.49 -3.84 -22.52
CA ALA A 29 27.82 -2.70 -21.90
C ALA A 29 26.28 -2.79 -22.03
N ALA A 30 25.76 -3.18 -23.18
CA ALA A 30 24.33 -3.38 -23.39
C ALA A 30 23.76 -4.50 -22.51
N GLN A 31 24.47 -5.63 -22.38
CA GLN A 31 24.10 -6.74 -21.50
C GLN A 31 24.11 -6.32 -20.01
N ALA A 32 25.11 -5.53 -19.60
CA ALA A 32 25.19 -5.02 -18.24
C ALA A 32 24.05 -4.04 -17.91
N LEU A 33 23.60 -3.24 -18.88
CA LEU A 33 22.43 -2.36 -18.73
C LEU A 33 21.14 -3.17 -18.62
N ASP A 34 20.92 -4.15 -19.51
CA ASP A 34 19.73 -5.03 -19.45
C ASP A 34 19.66 -5.78 -18.10
N ALA A 35 20.78 -6.32 -17.62
CA ALA A 35 20.83 -6.97 -16.31
C ALA A 35 20.49 -6.01 -15.15
N ARG A 36 20.92 -4.74 -15.23
CA ARG A 36 20.59 -3.71 -14.25
C ARG A 36 19.12 -3.33 -14.28
N ASP A 37 18.55 -3.20 -15.48
CA ASP A 37 17.13 -2.88 -15.67
C ASP A 37 16.26 -4.00 -15.14
N GLN A 38 16.59 -5.27 -15.44
CA GLN A 38 15.89 -6.42 -14.88
C GLN A 38 15.97 -6.47 -13.34
N ALA A 39 17.15 -6.20 -12.77
CA ALA A 39 17.32 -6.14 -11.32
C ALA A 39 16.51 -4.99 -10.69
N TYR A 40 16.45 -3.84 -11.36
CA TYR A 40 15.64 -2.70 -10.91
C TYR A 40 14.14 -3.02 -10.96
N GLN A 41 13.65 -3.57 -12.06
CA GLN A 41 12.25 -4.00 -12.19
C GLN A 41 11.88 -5.04 -11.15
N LYS A 42 12.77 -6.00 -10.87
CA LYS A 42 12.57 -6.97 -9.79
C LYS A 42 12.44 -6.28 -8.43
N ARG A 43 13.34 -5.35 -8.11
CA ARG A 43 13.29 -4.61 -6.83
C ARG A 43 12.02 -3.79 -6.68
N LEU A 44 11.53 -3.18 -7.77
CA LEU A 44 10.27 -2.43 -7.74
C LEU A 44 9.08 -3.35 -7.42
N LYS A 45 8.99 -4.50 -8.09
CA LYS A 45 7.93 -5.49 -7.83
C LYS A 45 8.01 -6.02 -6.40
N ASP A 46 9.20 -6.45 -5.97
CA ASP A 46 9.41 -6.96 -4.61
C ASP A 46 9.03 -5.90 -3.55
N ALA A 47 9.32 -4.62 -3.80
CA ALA A 47 8.95 -3.51 -2.92
C ALA A 47 7.44 -3.20 -2.92
N GLU A 48 6.78 -3.28 -4.08
CA GLU A 48 5.33 -3.11 -4.20
C GLU A 48 4.59 -4.23 -3.47
N GLU A 49 5.00 -5.48 -3.66
CA GLU A 49 4.43 -6.64 -2.97
C GLU A 49 4.62 -6.54 -1.45
N ALA A 50 5.81 -6.14 -1.00
CA ALA A 50 6.09 -5.92 0.42
C ALA A 50 5.19 -4.82 1.02
N ARG A 51 5.01 -3.70 0.31
CA ARG A 51 4.11 -2.61 0.73
C ARG A 51 2.66 -3.08 0.78
N ALA A 52 2.19 -3.75 -0.28
CA ALA A 52 0.82 -4.26 -0.34
C ALA A 52 0.54 -5.27 0.78
N LYS A 53 1.51 -6.12 1.13
CA LYS A 53 1.40 -7.04 2.27
C LYS A 53 1.33 -6.27 3.59
N ALA A 54 2.24 -5.33 3.81
CA ALA A 54 2.26 -4.50 5.03
C ALA A 54 0.96 -3.70 5.20
N ASP A 55 0.42 -3.13 4.12
CA ASP A 55 -0.83 -2.37 4.14
C ASP A 55 -2.04 -3.26 4.47
N LYS A 56 -2.09 -4.48 3.91
CA LYS A 56 -3.12 -5.47 4.24
C LYS A 56 -3.04 -5.87 5.71
N GLU A 57 -1.85 -6.21 6.21
CA GLU A 57 -1.65 -6.58 7.61
C GLU A 57 -2.04 -5.42 8.54
N ALA A 58 -1.61 -4.19 8.23
CA ALA A 58 -1.98 -3.01 9.01
C ALA A 58 -3.50 -2.73 8.96
N ALA A 59 -4.16 -2.93 7.82
CA ALA A 59 -5.60 -2.79 7.70
C ALA A 59 -6.36 -3.85 8.53
N GLU A 60 -5.92 -5.10 8.51
CA GLU A 60 -6.49 -6.17 9.32
C GLU A 60 -6.30 -5.90 10.82
N MET A 61 -5.13 -5.44 11.25
CA MET A 61 -4.90 -5.06 12.64
C MET A 61 -5.78 -3.88 13.07
N ARG A 62 -5.95 -2.86 12.22
CA ARG A 62 -6.89 -1.76 12.48
C ARG A 62 -8.32 -2.26 12.61
N ARG A 63 -8.77 -3.14 11.70
CA ARG A 63 -10.12 -3.74 11.75
C ARG A 63 -10.36 -4.52 13.03
N LYS A 64 -9.41 -5.36 13.45
CA LYS A 64 -9.49 -6.12 14.70
C LYS A 64 -9.60 -5.19 15.91
N ARG A 65 -8.74 -4.17 16.00
CA ARG A 65 -8.80 -3.17 17.07
C ARG A 65 -10.14 -2.45 17.10
N ASP A 66 -10.59 -1.95 15.96
CA ASP A 66 -11.85 -1.20 15.87
C ASP A 66 -13.06 -2.09 16.21
N ASN A 67 -13.03 -3.37 15.86
CA ASN A 67 -14.06 -4.35 16.24
C ASN A 67 -14.06 -4.60 17.75
N CYS A 68 -12.88 -4.78 18.36
CA CYS A 68 -12.77 -4.92 19.80
C CYS A 68 -13.30 -3.68 20.54
N ASP A 69 -12.91 -2.48 20.10
CA ASP A 69 -13.36 -1.22 20.70
C ASP A 69 -14.88 -1.06 20.60
N LYS A 70 -15.48 -1.41 19.45
CA LYS A 70 -16.93 -1.41 19.26
C LYS A 70 -17.62 -2.43 20.17
N ALA A 71 -17.10 -3.65 20.26
CA ALA A 71 -17.65 -4.69 21.11
C ALA A 71 -17.64 -4.28 22.59
N ARG A 72 -16.52 -3.71 23.07
CA ARG A 72 -16.39 -3.18 24.43
C ARG A 72 -17.37 -2.04 24.71
N LYS A 73 -17.50 -1.07 23.79
CA LYS A 73 -18.45 0.04 23.91
C LYS A 73 -19.90 -0.43 23.95
N ASN A 74 -20.25 -1.43 23.13
CA ASN A 74 -21.59 -2.00 23.12
C ASN A 74 -21.92 -2.69 24.46
N LEU A 75 -20.96 -3.46 25.00
CA LEU A 75 -21.10 -4.09 26.30
C LEU A 75 -21.25 -3.06 27.42
N ASP A 76 -20.42 -2.01 27.42
CA ASP A 76 -20.49 -0.90 28.38
C ASP A 76 -21.86 -0.21 28.36
N VAL A 77 -22.37 0.12 27.17
CA VAL A 77 -23.72 0.68 27.00
C VAL A 77 -24.79 -0.22 27.60
N LEU A 78 -24.71 -1.52 27.35
CA LEU A 78 -25.68 -2.48 27.87
C LEU A 78 -25.53 -2.75 29.37
N GLN A 79 -24.37 -2.50 29.98
CA GLN A 79 -24.15 -2.70 31.41
C GLN A 79 -24.53 -1.45 32.21
N ASN A 80 -24.02 -0.29 31.77
CA ASN A 80 -24.03 0.95 32.55
C ASN A 80 -25.19 1.88 32.21
N ARG A 81 -25.93 1.63 31.11
CA ARG A 81 -27.11 2.45 30.76
C ARG A 81 -28.40 1.73 31.17
N PRO A 82 -29.23 2.36 32.00
CA PRO A 82 -30.46 1.73 32.50
C PRO A 82 -31.56 1.62 31.44
N ARG A 83 -31.51 2.45 30.38
CA ARG A 83 -32.49 2.42 29.27
C ARG A 83 -31.77 2.51 27.94
N VAL A 84 -31.99 1.50 27.09
CA VAL A 84 -31.50 1.47 25.70
C VAL A 84 -32.72 1.48 24.79
N TYR A 85 -32.72 2.36 23.80
CA TYR A 85 -33.80 2.48 22.82
C TYR A 85 -33.24 2.59 21.41
N THR A 86 -34.01 2.12 20.44
CA THR A 86 -33.81 2.43 19.02
C THR A 86 -34.82 3.49 18.61
N THR A 87 -34.47 4.27 17.58
CA THR A 87 -35.39 5.24 16.98
C THR A 87 -35.67 4.79 15.56
N ASP A 88 -36.94 4.68 15.19
CA ASP A 88 -37.33 4.31 13.83
C ASP A 88 -37.28 5.50 12.87
N ALA A 89 -37.60 5.27 11.59
CA ALA A 89 -37.61 6.31 10.56
C ALA A 89 -38.66 7.42 10.81
N ALA A 90 -39.68 7.15 11.64
CA ALA A 90 -40.70 8.11 12.04
C ALA A 90 -40.32 8.89 13.32
N GLY A 91 -39.15 8.61 13.91
CA GLY A 91 -38.68 9.25 15.14
C GLY A 91 -39.23 8.61 16.41
N GLN A 92 -39.98 7.50 16.33
CA GLN A 92 -40.53 6.83 17.50
C GLN A 92 -39.45 5.99 18.19
N ARG A 93 -39.48 5.99 19.53
CA ARG A 93 -38.51 5.25 20.34
C ARG A 93 -39.06 3.91 20.78
N THR A 94 -38.36 2.84 20.45
CA THR A 94 -38.63 1.50 20.95
C THR A 94 -37.60 1.14 22.00
N TYR A 95 -38.05 0.92 23.24
CA TYR A 95 -37.17 0.54 24.34
C TYR A 95 -36.91 -0.97 24.35
N MET A 96 -35.69 -1.34 24.70
CA MET A 96 -35.31 -2.73 24.89
C MET A 96 -35.95 -3.27 26.17
N ASN A 97 -36.65 -4.40 26.06
CA ASN A 97 -37.18 -5.12 27.23
C ASN A 97 -36.08 -5.96 27.90
N ASP A 98 -36.37 -6.51 29.08
CA ASP A 98 -35.39 -7.23 29.89
C ASP A 98 -34.84 -8.48 29.20
N ALA A 99 -35.70 -9.25 28.52
CA ALA A 99 -35.29 -10.44 27.78
C ALA A 99 -34.34 -10.09 26.62
N ALA A 100 -34.68 -9.06 25.84
CA ALA A 100 -33.83 -8.55 24.76
C ALA A 100 -32.51 -8.01 25.30
N ARG A 101 -32.51 -7.34 26.46
CA ARG A 101 -31.30 -6.83 27.11
C ARG A 101 -30.40 -7.96 27.59
N ALA A 102 -30.95 -9.01 28.18
CA ALA A 102 -30.19 -10.19 28.60
C ALA A 102 -29.53 -10.88 27.40
N GLN A 103 -30.26 -11.07 26.30
CA GLN A 103 -29.71 -11.63 25.07
C GLN A 103 -28.62 -10.74 24.45
N ALA A 104 -28.85 -9.43 24.41
CA ALA A 104 -27.88 -8.48 23.89
C ALA A 104 -26.58 -8.45 24.72
N LEU A 105 -26.69 -8.58 26.05
CA LEU A 105 -25.55 -8.70 26.95
C LEU A 105 -24.74 -9.96 26.67
N ALA A 106 -25.39 -11.13 26.57
CA ALA A 106 -24.72 -12.40 26.26
C ALA A 106 -24.00 -12.34 24.89
N ASN A 107 -24.68 -11.79 23.88
CA ASN A 107 -24.10 -11.59 22.55
C ASN A 107 -22.91 -10.62 22.58
N SER A 108 -23.00 -9.54 23.34
CA SER A 108 -21.92 -8.55 23.45
C SER A 108 -20.70 -9.10 24.19
N GLN A 109 -20.90 -9.91 25.23
CA GLN A 109 -19.82 -10.62 25.91
C GLN A 109 -19.10 -11.58 24.97
N LYS A 110 -19.86 -12.37 24.19
CA LYS A 110 -19.30 -13.24 23.16
C LYS A 110 -18.52 -12.45 22.10
N ALA A 111 -19.08 -11.34 21.61
CA ALA A 111 -18.41 -10.48 20.64
C ALA A 111 -17.09 -9.89 21.18
N VAL A 112 -17.04 -9.52 22.47
CA VAL A 112 -15.78 -9.10 23.10
C VAL A 112 -14.77 -10.25 23.11
N ALA A 113 -15.18 -11.46 23.51
CA ALA A 113 -14.30 -12.62 23.51
C ALA A 113 -13.76 -12.99 22.11
N GLU A 114 -14.58 -12.81 21.06
CA GLU A 114 -14.23 -13.12 19.67
C GLU A 114 -13.40 -12.05 18.95
N ASN A 115 -13.49 -10.78 19.37
CA ASN A 115 -12.84 -9.66 18.67
C ASN A 115 -11.66 -9.05 19.44
N CYS A 116 -11.54 -9.30 20.75
CA CYS A 116 -10.49 -8.72 21.61
C CYS A 116 -9.40 -9.71 22.03
N ASN A 117 -9.32 -10.86 21.36
CA ASN A 117 -8.34 -11.93 21.53
C ASN A 117 -7.06 -11.70 20.73
#